data_AF-A0A069D8C6-F1
#
_entry.id   AF-A0A069D8C6-F1
#
_cell.length_a   1.000
_cell.length_b   1.000
_cell.length_c   1.000
_cell.angle_alpha   90.00
_cell.angle_beta   90.00
_cell.angle_gamma   90.00
#
_symmetry.space_group_name_H-M   'P 1'
#
loop_
_entity.id
_entity.type
_entity.pdbx_description
1 polymer ?
#
loop_
_entity_poly.entity_id
_entity_poly.type
_entity_poly.pdbx_seq_one_letter_code
_entity_poly.pdbx_strand_id
1 'polypeptide(L)'
;MVKVLFLLFLLAPANMLGQSTYKLVWSDEFNKPGKPDSTVWSFEDGFVRNEELQWYQPDNAFCEKGLLIIEGRKEKVRNTEYKKEGKSWKQARKYAFYTSSSLKTAGKKEFLYGRIEVRAKIPVGGGAWPAIWTLGNNMEWPSCGEIDIMEYYRIQGIPHILLMLPGARMPGIMPCGTVKRFLLTTSCKRTRNGLLNFTSGVWIGTKKQSDFI
;
A
#
# COMPACT_ATOMS: atom_id res chain seq x y z
N MET A 1 -8.18 -48.35 55.32
CA MET A 1 -8.87 -47.10 54.97
C MET A 1 -7.99 -46.31 54.02
N VAL A 2 -8.31 -46.28 52.72
CA VAL A 2 -7.53 -45.54 51.71
C VAL A 2 -8.22 -44.19 51.51
N LYS A 3 -7.55 -43.10 51.91
CA LYS A 3 -8.02 -41.73 51.65
C LYS A 3 -7.69 -41.36 50.21
N VAL A 4 -8.69 -41.35 49.35
CA VAL A 4 -8.60 -40.82 47.99
C VAL A 4 -8.73 -39.29 48.08
N LEU A 5 -7.65 -38.59 47.78
CA LEU A 5 -7.60 -37.12 47.76
C LEU A 5 -8.12 -36.66 46.39
N PHE A 6 -9.34 -36.09 46.36
CA PHE A 6 -9.86 -35.43 45.16
C PHE A 6 -9.16 -34.07 45.01
N LEU A 7 -8.24 -33.98 44.04
CA LEU A 7 -7.67 -32.71 43.61
C LEU A 7 -8.72 -32.00 42.73
N LEU A 8 -9.38 -30.99 43.28
CA LEU A 8 -10.27 -30.12 42.52
C LEU A 8 -9.40 -29.18 41.67
N PHE A 9 -9.20 -29.51 40.40
CA PHE A 9 -8.61 -28.58 39.43
C PHE A 9 -9.62 -27.45 39.17
N LEU A 10 -9.40 -26.30 39.79
CA LEU A 10 -10.04 -25.05 39.39
C LEU A 10 -9.59 -24.72 37.96
N LEU A 11 -10.44 -25.02 36.99
CA LEU A 11 -10.35 -24.48 35.63
C LEU A 11 -10.49 -22.97 35.74
N ALA A 12 -9.35 -22.26 35.81
CA ALA A 12 -9.33 -20.83 35.57
C ALA A 12 -9.93 -20.59 34.17
N PRO A 13 -10.92 -19.68 34.03
CA PRO A 13 -11.42 -19.34 32.71
C PRO A 13 -10.24 -18.81 31.89
N ALA A 14 -9.99 -19.47 30.75
CA ALA A 14 -9.05 -18.96 29.77
C ALA A 14 -9.54 -17.57 29.38
N ASN A 15 -8.79 -16.54 29.80
CA ASN A 15 -9.03 -15.17 29.37
C ASN A 15 -9.04 -15.18 27.83
N MET A 16 -10.21 -14.96 27.24
CA MET A 16 -10.38 -14.73 25.81
C MET A 16 -9.60 -13.46 25.47
N LEU A 17 -8.36 -13.63 25.00
CA LEU A 17 -7.54 -12.53 24.53
C LEU A 17 -8.21 -11.89 23.31
N GLY A 18 -8.82 -10.73 23.55
CA GLY A 18 -8.98 -9.64 22.59
C GLY A 18 -10.00 -9.87 21.48
N GLN A 19 -11.30 -9.75 21.79
CA GLN A 19 -12.27 -9.41 20.76
C GLN A 19 -11.90 -8.01 20.23
N SER A 20 -11.51 -7.93 18.96
CA SER A 20 -11.25 -6.67 18.27
C SER A 20 -12.49 -5.77 18.41
N THR A 21 -12.32 -4.56 18.95
CA THR A 21 -13.38 -3.55 19.02
C THR A 21 -13.71 -2.96 17.64
N TYR A 22 -13.01 -3.38 16.58
CA TYR A 22 -13.26 -2.96 15.21
C TYR A 22 -14.23 -3.90 14.49
N LYS A 23 -15.22 -3.31 13.81
CA LYS A 23 -16.12 -3.98 12.86
C LYS A 23 -15.55 -3.86 11.45
N LEU A 24 -15.51 -4.97 10.71
CA LEU A 24 -15.13 -4.95 9.29
C LEU A 24 -16.17 -4.14 8.49
N VAL A 25 -15.72 -3.10 7.81
CA VAL A 25 -16.57 -2.24 6.95
C VAL A 25 -16.38 -2.56 5.47
N TRP A 26 -15.19 -3.01 5.09
CA TRP A 26 -14.83 -3.35 3.71
C TRP A 26 -13.52 -4.15 3.68
N SER A 27 -13.41 -5.10 2.76
CA SER A 27 -12.14 -5.71 2.36
C SER A 27 -12.18 -6.11 0.89
N ASP A 28 -10.99 -6.31 0.32
CA ASP A 28 -10.81 -6.99 -0.96
C ASP A 28 -9.76 -8.09 -0.78
N GLU A 29 -10.20 -9.33 -0.95
CA GLU A 29 -9.37 -10.53 -0.79
C GLU A 29 -8.78 -11.00 -2.14
N PHE A 30 -9.06 -10.29 -3.25
CA PHE A 30 -8.53 -10.58 -4.58
C PHE A 30 -8.76 -12.04 -5.07
N ASN A 31 -9.86 -12.65 -4.63
CA ASN A 31 -10.18 -14.05 -4.90
C ASN A 31 -10.64 -14.32 -6.34
N LYS A 32 -11.12 -13.29 -7.06
CA LYS A 32 -11.55 -13.42 -8.46
C LYS A 32 -10.32 -13.30 -9.38
N PRO A 33 -9.95 -14.35 -10.13
CA PRO A 33 -8.83 -14.26 -11.07
C PRO A 33 -9.08 -13.23 -12.18
N GLY A 34 -8.02 -12.60 -12.68
CA GLY A 34 -8.08 -11.63 -13.78
C GLY A 34 -7.81 -10.20 -13.33
N LYS A 35 -8.50 -9.20 -13.90
CA LYS A 35 -8.31 -7.81 -13.47
C LYS A 35 -8.95 -7.55 -12.09
N PRO A 36 -8.36 -6.67 -11.27
CA PRO A 36 -9.01 -6.17 -10.04
C PRO A 36 -10.38 -5.56 -10.33
N ASP A 37 -11.28 -5.63 -9.35
CA ASP A 37 -12.65 -5.13 -9.50
C ASP A 37 -12.67 -3.64 -9.87
N SER A 38 -13.12 -3.33 -11.07
CA SER A 38 -13.17 -1.97 -11.60
C SER A 38 -14.17 -1.07 -10.86
N THR A 39 -15.08 -1.61 -10.06
CA THR A 39 -15.95 -0.81 -9.19
C THR A 39 -15.22 -0.28 -7.95
N VAL A 40 -14.06 -0.85 -7.63
CA VAL A 40 -13.21 -0.48 -6.49
C VAL A 40 -11.92 0.19 -6.95
N TRP A 41 -11.22 -0.42 -7.91
CA TRP A 41 -9.88 -0.04 -8.31
C TRP A 41 -9.89 0.68 -9.65
N SER A 42 -9.21 1.81 -9.70
CA SER A 42 -8.85 2.53 -10.92
C SER A 42 -7.36 2.41 -11.15
N PHE A 43 -6.95 2.31 -12.40
CA PHE A 43 -5.54 2.33 -12.78
C PHE A 43 -5.06 3.74 -13.04
N GLU A 44 -3.80 3.99 -12.71
CA GLU A 44 -3.06 5.11 -13.28
C GLU A 44 -2.39 4.68 -14.58
N ASP A 45 -2.22 5.62 -15.50
CA ASP A 45 -1.65 5.37 -16.81
C ASP A 45 -0.55 6.40 -17.10
N GLY A 46 0.53 5.96 -17.73
CA GLY A 46 1.60 6.85 -18.14
C GLY A 46 2.65 7.16 -17.10
N PHE A 47 3.38 8.24 -17.36
CA PHE A 47 4.29 8.84 -16.39
C PHE A 47 3.49 9.69 -15.41
N VAL A 48 3.48 9.33 -14.12
CA VAL A 48 2.55 9.96 -13.16
C VAL A 48 3.27 10.94 -12.24
N ARG A 49 4.33 10.51 -11.55
CA ARG A 49 4.92 11.23 -10.42
C ARG A 49 6.42 11.02 -10.31
N ASN A 50 7.08 11.89 -9.53
CA ASN A 50 8.49 11.84 -9.11
C ASN A 50 9.53 11.51 -10.18
N GLU A 51 9.29 11.92 -11.43
CA GLU A 51 10.16 11.61 -12.58
C GLU A 51 10.52 10.12 -12.73
N GLU A 52 9.64 9.25 -12.23
CA GLU A 52 9.88 7.81 -12.09
C GLU A 52 10.12 7.15 -13.46
N LEU A 53 10.94 6.10 -13.50
CA LEU A 53 11.38 5.51 -14.76
C LEU A 53 10.28 4.70 -15.47
N GLN A 54 9.33 4.15 -14.72
CA GLN A 54 8.29 3.26 -15.21
C GLN A 54 7.09 3.99 -15.81
N TRP A 55 6.49 3.36 -16.79
CA TRP A 55 5.17 3.68 -17.33
C TRP A 55 4.12 2.88 -16.59
N TYR A 56 3.16 3.55 -15.95
CA TYR A 56 2.04 2.86 -15.34
C TYR A 56 1.06 2.40 -16.41
N GLN A 57 0.58 1.16 -16.33
CA GLN A 57 -0.43 0.62 -17.21
C GLN A 57 -1.21 -0.54 -16.54
N PRO A 58 -2.46 -0.82 -16.97
CA PRO A 58 -3.29 -1.85 -16.33
C PRO A 58 -2.75 -3.28 -16.45
N ASP A 59 -1.94 -3.59 -17.47
CA ASP A 59 -1.48 -4.95 -17.77
C ASP A 59 -0.41 -5.49 -16.82
N ASN A 60 0.09 -4.61 -15.95
CA ASN A 60 1.02 -4.94 -14.90
C ASN A 60 0.34 -5.27 -13.57
N ALA A 61 -1.00 -5.29 -13.49
CA ALA A 61 -1.68 -5.87 -12.34
C ALA A 61 -2.81 -6.83 -12.68
N PHE A 62 -2.87 -7.91 -11.90
CA PHE A 62 -3.87 -8.95 -12.01
C PHE A 62 -4.02 -9.68 -10.67
N CYS A 63 -5.19 -10.26 -10.46
CA CYS A 63 -5.52 -11.10 -9.32
C CYS A 63 -5.29 -12.56 -9.71
N GLU A 64 -4.53 -13.29 -8.90
CA GLU A 64 -4.31 -14.73 -9.05
C GLU A 64 -4.12 -15.35 -7.66
N LYS A 65 -4.74 -16.52 -7.41
CA LYS A 65 -4.58 -17.28 -6.15
C LYS A 65 -4.85 -16.46 -4.88
N GLY A 66 -5.86 -15.57 -4.90
CA GLY A 66 -6.23 -14.73 -3.75
C GLY A 66 -5.23 -13.61 -3.47
N LEU A 67 -4.47 -13.18 -4.48
CA LEU A 67 -3.47 -12.12 -4.37
C LEU A 67 -3.64 -11.12 -5.50
N LEU A 68 -3.58 -9.83 -5.16
CA LEU A 68 -3.23 -8.80 -6.14
C LEU A 68 -1.73 -8.88 -6.44
N ILE A 69 -1.41 -9.19 -7.68
CA ILE A 69 -0.04 -9.19 -8.19
C ILE A 69 0.16 -7.88 -8.95
N ILE A 70 1.16 -7.10 -8.54
CA ILE A 70 1.67 -5.96 -9.30
C ILE A 70 3.08 -6.32 -9.77
N GLU A 71 3.28 -6.36 -11.07
CA GLU A 71 4.50 -6.82 -11.70
C GLU A 71 5.21 -5.67 -12.41
N GLY A 72 6.41 -5.32 -11.95
CA GLY A 72 7.29 -4.43 -12.70
C GLY A 72 8.00 -5.20 -13.81
N ARG A 73 7.93 -4.71 -15.05
CA ARG A 73 8.59 -5.36 -16.22
C ARG A 73 9.63 -4.43 -16.83
N LYS A 74 10.67 -5.03 -17.41
CA LYS A 74 11.63 -4.33 -18.28
C LYS A 74 11.17 -4.50 -19.72
N GLU A 75 10.45 -3.52 -20.23
CA GLU A 75 9.91 -3.53 -21.59
C GLU A 75 9.85 -2.12 -22.17
N LYS A 76 9.91 -2.03 -23.49
CA LYS A 76 9.90 -0.75 -24.20
C LYS A 76 8.48 -0.41 -24.63
N VAL A 77 7.91 0.65 -24.06
CA VAL A 77 6.59 1.17 -24.45
C VAL A 77 6.70 2.59 -25.00
N ARG A 78 5.84 2.92 -25.96
CA ARG A 78 5.76 4.27 -26.54
C ARG A 78 5.00 5.18 -25.58
N ASN A 79 5.59 6.33 -25.26
CA ASN A 79 4.88 7.36 -24.51
C ASN A 79 3.86 8.05 -25.42
N THR A 80 2.58 7.93 -25.08
CA THR A 80 1.46 8.55 -25.80
C THR A 80 1.40 10.07 -25.63
N GLU A 81 2.00 10.60 -24.56
CA GLU A 81 2.08 12.03 -24.26
C GLU A 81 3.33 12.71 -24.86
N TYR A 82 4.19 11.96 -25.56
CA TYR A 82 5.43 12.52 -26.11
C TYR A 82 5.17 13.67 -27.08
N LYS A 83 5.88 14.79 -26.87
CA LYS A 83 5.90 15.94 -27.77
C LYS A 83 7.35 16.32 -28.04
N LYS A 84 7.71 16.52 -29.31
CA LYS A 84 9.09 16.89 -29.72
C LYS A 84 9.60 18.13 -28.98
N GLU A 85 8.71 19.08 -28.74
CA GLU A 85 8.97 20.33 -28.02
C GLU A 85 8.25 20.35 -26.65
N GLY A 86 8.02 19.16 -26.07
CA GLY A 86 7.42 19.00 -24.75
C GLY A 86 8.28 19.63 -23.66
N LYS A 87 7.69 20.50 -22.84
CA LYS A 87 8.40 21.22 -21.77
C LYS A 87 8.42 20.45 -20.44
N SER A 88 7.55 19.46 -20.26
CA SER A 88 7.54 18.60 -19.07
C SER A 88 8.40 17.36 -19.26
N TRP A 89 8.99 16.86 -18.16
CA TRP A 89 9.75 15.61 -18.15
C TRP A 89 8.95 14.43 -18.73
N LYS A 90 7.63 14.41 -18.52
CA LYS A 90 6.71 13.43 -19.10
C LYS A 90 6.72 13.51 -20.63
N GLN A 91 6.49 14.70 -21.17
CA GLN A 91 6.36 14.91 -22.62
C GLN A 91 7.70 14.82 -23.36
N ALA A 92 8.83 15.07 -22.69
CA ALA A 92 10.16 15.00 -23.28
C ALA A 92 10.63 13.55 -23.57
N ARG A 93 10.02 12.54 -22.91
CA ARG A 93 10.44 11.14 -23.00
C ARG A 93 9.68 10.41 -24.09
N LYS A 94 10.33 10.03 -25.20
CA LYS A 94 9.66 9.32 -26.31
C LYS A 94 9.22 7.89 -25.96
N TYR A 95 9.96 7.23 -25.06
CA TYR A 95 9.71 5.85 -24.65
C TYR A 95 9.89 5.71 -23.13
N ALA A 96 9.20 4.73 -22.56
CA ALA A 96 9.58 4.14 -21.27
C ALA A 96 10.25 2.79 -21.51
N PHE A 97 11.15 2.40 -20.61
CA PHE A 97 11.88 1.13 -20.67
C PHE A 97 11.53 0.18 -19.51
N TYR A 98 10.59 0.62 -18.67
CA TYR A 98 10.04 -0.13 -17.57
C TYR A 98 8.55 0.14 -17.52
N THR A 99 7.77 -0.86 -17.15
CA THR A 99 6.33 -0.74 -16.92
C THR A 99 6.00 -1.25 -15.52
N SER A 100 4.93 -0.71 -14.94
CA SER A 100 4.34 -1.23 -13.72
C SER A 100 2.86 -0.84 -13.64
N SER A 101 2.22 -1.09 -12.51
CA SER A 101 0.85 -0.65 -12.23
C SER A 101 0.80 0.15 -10.93
N SER A 102 -0.11 1.11 -10.92
CA SER A 102 -0.57 1.80 -9.72
C SER A 102 -2.09 1.78 -9.75
N LEU A 103 -2.67 1.34 -8.63
CA LEU A 103 -4.11 1.24 -8.46
C LEU A 103 -4.55 2.16 -7.34
N LYS A 104 -5.70 2.80 -7.51
CA LYS A 104 -6.30 3.72 -6.55
C LYS A 104 -7.78 3.47 -6.38
N THR A 105 -8.28 3.69 -5.17
CA THR A 105 -9.72 3.64 -4.88
C THR A 105 -10.40 5.01 -4.91
N ALA A 106 -9.69 6.07 -5.34
CA ALA A 106 -10.20 7.43 -5.42
C ALA A 106 -11.55 7.50 -6.18
N GLY A 107 -12.54 8.18 -5.58
CA GLY A 107 -13.89 8.30 -6.13
C GLY A 107 -14.73 7.00 -6.14
N LYS A 108 -14.21 5.91 -5.55
CA LYS A 108 -14.86 4.58 -5.52
C LYS A 108 -15.01 4.04 -4.10
N LYS A 109 -13.91 3.94 -3.35
CA LYS A 109 -13.88 3.58 -1.93
C LYS A 109 -12.98 4.56 -1.19
N GLU A 110 -13.57 5.22 -0.20
CA GLU A 110 -12.91 6.21 0.63
C GLU A 110 -13.24 5.94 2.09
N PHE A 111 -12.26 6.12 2.95
CA PHE A 111 -12.33 5.80 4.36
C PHE A 111 -12.02 7.03 5.17
N LEU A 112 -12.89 7.31 6.15
CA LEU A 112 -12.68 8.31 7.18
C LEU A 112 -12.63 7.61 8.53
N TYR A 113 -11.44 7.66 9.14
CA TYR A 113 -11.09 6.95 10.38
C TYR A 113 -11.13 5.43 10.29
N GLY A 114 -10.59 4.80 11.33
CA GLY A 114 -10.67 3.35 11.52
C GLY A 114 -9.31 2.69 11.41
N ARG A 115 -9.33 1.43 10.97
CA ARG A 115 -8.15 0.58 10.91
C ARG A 115 -8.04 -0.01 9.51
N ILE A 116 -6.94 0.29 8.84
CA ILE A 116 -6.58 -0.28 7.54
C ILE A 116 -5.55 -1.38 7.81
N GLU A 117 -5.85 -2.60 7.36
CA GLU A 117 -4.90 -3.71 7.37
C GLU A 117 -4.56 -4.10 5.93
N VAL A 118 -3.26 -4.21 5.63
CA VAL A 118 -2.80 -4.74 4.35
C VAL A 118 -1.79 -5.85 4.59
N ARG A 119 -1.99 -6.99 3.93
CA ARG A 119 -1.02 -8.09 3.92
C ARG A 119 -0.36 -8.14 2.56
N ALA A 120 0.95 -7.88 2.52
CA ALA A 120 1.69 -7.83 1.27
C ALA A 120 3.05 -8.52 1.37
N LYS A 121 3.51 -9.05 0.23
CA LYS A 121 4.89 -9.45 0.00
C LYS A 121 5.50 -8.42 -0.94
N ILE A 122 6.58 -7.77 -0.51
CA ILE A 122 7.20 -6.72 -1.30
C ILE A 122 8.51 -7.21 -1.95
N PRO A 123 8.78 -6.83 -3.21
CA PRO A 123 10.07 -7.09 -3.82
C PRO A 123 11.16 -6.30 -3.09
N VAL A 124 12.26 -6.97 -2.73
CA VAL A 124 13.42 -6.31 -2.11
C VAL A 124 14.57 -6.09 -3.10
N GLY A 125 14.38 -6.40 -4.38
CA GLY A 125 15.39 -6.23 -5.41
C GLY A 125 15.73 -4.75 -5.65
N GLY A 126 16.95 -4.49 -6.17
CA GLY A 126 17.38 -3.14 -6.51
C GLY A 126 16.47 -2.49 -7.55
N GLY A 127 16.17 -1.19 -7.36
CA GLY A 127 15.36 -0.38 -8.27
C GLY A 127 13.84 -0.54 -8.11
N ALA A 128 13.35 -1.46 -7.27
CA ALA A 128 11.93 -1.53 -6.94
C ALA A 128 11.62 -0.61 -5.76
N TRP A 129 10.54 0.18 -5.88
CA TRP A 129 10.02 1.02 -4.81
C TRP A 129 8.51 0.80 -4.61
N PRO A 130 8.09 -0.34 -4.02
CA PRO A 130 6.70 -0.60 -3.71
C PRO A 130 6.19 0.37 -2.63
N ALA A 131 4.93 0.81 -2.79
CA ALA A 131 4.26 1.73 -1.88
C ALA A 131 2.80 1.32 -1.67
N ILE A 132 2.35 1.43 -0.42
CA ILE A 132 0.95 1.35 0.01
C ILE A 132 0.71 2.64 0.80
N TRP A 133 -0.19 3.48 0.31
CA TRP A 133 -0.38 4.82 0.83
C TRP A 133 -1.83 5.26 0.72
N THR A 134 -2.20 6.29 1.47
CA THR A 134 -3.50 6.96 1.38
C THR A 134 -3.29 8.43 1.09
N LEU A 135 -4.22 9.02 0.35
CA LEU A 135 -4.24 10.42 -0.04
C LEU A 135 -5.64 10.98 0.24
N GLY A 136 -5.72 12.19 0.80
CA GLY A 136 -7.00 12.87 0.99
C GLY A 136 -7.64 13.31 -0.34
N ASN A 137 -8.96 13.41 -0.38
CA ASN A 137 -9.72 13.71 -1.60
C ASN A 137 -10.28 15.15 -1.69
N ASN A 138 -10.17 15.96 -0.63
CA ASN A 138 -10.90 17.24 -0.50
C ASN A 138 -10.06 18.49 -0.82
N MET A 139 -8.77 18.36 -1.12
CA MET A 139 -7.86 19.47 -1.41
C MET A 139 -6.78 19.03 -2.42
N GLU A 140 -5.98 19.97 -2.92
CA GLU A 140 -4.79 19.62 -3.69
C GLU A 140 -3.65 19.12 -2.78
N TRP A 141 -2.74 18.33 -3.33
CA TRP A 141 -1.52 17.97 -2.61
C TRP A 141 -0.60 19.21 -2.47
N PRO A 142 0.05 19.44 -1.32
CA PRO A 142 0.12 18.58 -0.14
C PRO A 142 -1.00 18.80 0.88
N SER A 143 -1.87 19.79 0.68
CA SER A 143 -2.92 20.19 1.63
C SER A 143 -3.93 19.09 1.94
N CYS A 144 -4.21 18.19 0.99
CA CYS A 144 -5.11 17.04 1.22
C CYS A 144 -4.56 16.01 2.21
N GLY A 145 -3.26 16.04 2.51
CA GLY A 145 -2.61 15.08 3.37
C GLY A 145 -2.35 13.73 2.70
N GLU A 146 -1.24 13.12 3.09
CA GLU A 146 -0.75 11.84 2.60
C GLU A 146 -0.34 10.98 3.79
N ILE A 147 -0.69 9.69 3.76
CA ILE A 147 -0.27 8.72 4.76
C ILE A 147 0.36 7.52 4.06
N ASP A 148 1.68 7.43 4.14
CA ASP A 148 2.44 6.27 3.67
C ASP A 148 2.36 5.13 4.70
N ILE A 149 1.44 4.18 4.46
CA ILE A 149 1.31 2.99 5.30
C ILE A 149 2.59 2.16 5.20
N MET A 150 3.16 2.04 4.00
CA MET A 150 4.43 1.38 3.76
C MET A 150 5.05 1.91 2.47
N GLU A 151 6.31 2.33 2.54
CA GLU A 151 7.19 2.39 1.39
C GLU A 151 8.45 1.57 1.65
N TYR A 152 8.99 0.98 0.58
CA TYR A 152 10.30 0.34 0.62
C TYR A 152 11.11 0.80 -0.59
N TYR A 153 12.36 1.17 -0.40
CA TYR A 153 13.28 1.56 -1.48
C TYR A 153 14.73 1.33 -1.05
N ARG A 154 15.71 1.52 -1.94
CA ARG A 154 17.12 1.35 -1.61
C ARG A 154 17.94 2.58 -1.98
N ILE A 155 18.63 3.20 -1.02
CA ILE A 155 19.56 4.30 -1.31
C ILE A 155 20.97 3.72 -1.28
N GLN A 156 21.70 3.81 -2.40
CA GLN A 156 23.07 3.28 -2.50
C GLN A 156 23.20 1.82 -2.04
N GLY A 157 22.22 0.99 -2.38
CA GLY A 157 22.16 -0.43 -1.99
C GLY A 157 21.64 -0.69 -0.58
N ILE A 158 21.49 0.34 0.26
CA ILE A 158 20.97 0.27 1.63
C ILE A 158 19.45 0.26 1.60
N PRO A 159 18.76 -0.73 2.22
CA PRO A 159 17.31 -0.78 2.26
C PRO A 159 16.73 0.24 3.24
N HIS A 160 15.75 1.01 2.77
CA HIS A 160 14.93 1.93 3.56
C HIS A 160 13.49 1.47 3.55
N ILE A 161 12.84 1.63 4.71
CA ILE A 161 11.42 1.35 4.90
C ILE A 161 10.82 2.57 5.56
N LEU A 162 9.83 3.19 4.93
CA LEU A 162 8.95 4.15 5.58
C LEU A 162 7.72 3.40 6.08
N LEU A 163 7.43 3.50 7.37
CA LEU A 163 6.25 2.91 8.01
C LEU A 163 5.62 3.94 8.92
N MET A 164 4.38 4.32 8.64
CA MET A 164 3.60 5.16 9.55
C MET A 164 2.79 4.27 10.48
N LEU A 165 3.35 3.98 11.66
CA LEU A 165 2.72 3.14 12.69
C LEU A 165 2.64 3.88 14.03
N PRO A 166 1.53 3.81 14.77
CA PRO A 166 1.53 4.14 16.19
C PRO A 166 2.40 3.11 16.95
N GLY A 167 3.57 3.52 17.44
CA GLY A 167 4.39 2.73 18.39
C GLY A 167 5.24 1.60 17.79
N ALA A 168 5.62 1.67 16.51
CA ALA A 168 6.45 0.62 15.93
C ALA A 168 7.92 0.65 16.40
N ARG A 169 8.36 -0.50 16.92
CA ARG A 169 9.77 -0.90 16.89
C ARG A 169 10.06 -1.47 15.50
N MET A 170 11.03 -0.89 14.80
CA MET A 170 11.54 -1.45 13.56
C MET A 170 12.12 -2.86 13.84
N PRO A 171 11.64 -3.91 13.16
CA PRO A 171 12.47 -5.10 13.00
C PRO A 171 13.63 -4.67 12.07
N GLY A 172 14.86 -5.06 12.39
CA GLY A 172 16.00 -4.86 11.48
C GLY A 172 15.72 -5.33 10.05
N ILE A 173 16.62 -4.97 9.13
CA ILE A 173 16.65 -5.27 7.68
C ILE A 173 15.64 -6.37 7.28
N MET A 174 14.62 -6.02 6.49
CA MET A 174 13.63 -7.01 6.04
C MET A 174 14.30 -8.08 5.17
N PRO A 175 14.26 -9.36 5.57
CA PRO A 175 14.77 -10.44 4.75
C PRO A 175 13.95 -10.57 3.45
N CYS A 176 14.64 -10.89 2.36
CA CYS A 176 14.03 -11.11 1.05
C CYS A 176 12.85 -12.09 1.14
N GLY A 177 11.70 -11.69 0.60
CA GLY A 177 10.53 -12.56 0.46
C GLY A 177 9.64 -12.69 1.70
N THR A 178 9.87 -11.91 2.75
CA THR A 178 9.02 -11.94 3.96
C THR A 178 7.65 -11.29 3.69
N VAL A 179 6.56 -12.03 3.94
CA VAL A 179 5.20 -11.47 3.95
C VAL A 179 5.00 -10.72 5.25
N LYS A 180 4.54 -9.46 5.20
CA LYS A 180 4.22 -8.68 6.40
C LYS A 180 2.78 -8.17 6.39
N ARG A 181 2.23 -8.04 7.60
CA ARG A 181 0.97 -7.34 7.86
C ARG A 181 1.31 -5.92 8.26
N PHE A 182 0.75 -4.95 7.54
CA PHE A 182 0.84 -3.52 7.81
C PHE A 182 -0.48 -3.04 8.39
N LEU A 183 -0.41 -2.25 9.47
CA LEU A 183 -1.56 -1.86 10.28
C LEU A 183 -1.56 -0.34 10.48
N LEU A 184 -2.49 0.37 9.86
CA LEU A 184 -2.69 1.79 10.14
C LEU A 184 -3.97 1.99 10.94
N THR A 185 -3.86 2.52 12.15
CA THR A 185 -5.01 2.97 12.93
C THR A 185 -5.06 4.49 12.92
N THR A 186 -6.10 5.04 12.31
CA THR A 186 -6.38 6.47 12.35
C THR A 186 -7.41 6.74 13.45
N SER A 187 -7.01 7.43 14.51
CA SER A 187 -7.89 7.81 15.62
C SER A 187 -8.06 9.32 15.67
N CYS A 188 -9.28 9.82 15.63
CA CYS A 188 -9.56 11.22 15.91
C CYS A 188 -9.70 11.43 17.43
N LYS A 189 -8.72 12.05 18.08
CA LYS A 189 -9.01 12.81 19.31
C LYS A 189 -9.46 14.18 18.85
N ARG A 190 -10.78 14.40 18.90
CA ARG A 190 -11.48 15.67 18.64
C ARG A 190 -10.64 16.87 19.08
N THR A 191 -9.93 17.52 18.15
CA THR A 191 -9.31 18.81 18.43
C THR A 191 -10.43 19.84 18.49
N ARG A 192 -10.48 20.60 19.59
CA ARG A 192 -11.31 21.80 19.69
C ARG A 192 -10.92 22.69 18.51
N ASN A 193 -11.89 23.05 17.68
CA ASN A 193 -11.79 23.85 16.45
C ASN A 193 -11.68 23.04 15.15
N GLY A 194 -12.83 22.53 14.69
CA GLY A 194 -13.20 22.54 13.26
C GLY A 194 -12.36 21.74 12.25
N LEU A 195 -12.95 20.65 11.76
CA LEU A 195 -12.74 19.98 10.47
C LEU A 195 -11.36 19.37 10.18
N LEU A 196 -11.25 18.07 10.45
CA LEU A 196 -10.43 17.16 9.66
C LEU A 196 -11.34 16.08 9.07
N ASN A 197 -11.92 16.36 7.91
CA ASN A 197 -12.65 15.38 7.10
C ASN A 197 -11.64 14.69 6.17
N PHE A 198 -10.91 13.70 6.69
CA PHE A 198 -10.04 12.85 5.88
C PHE A 198 -10.81 11.67 5.29
N THR A 199 -11.44 11.85 4.15
CA THR A 199 -11.82 10.73 3.29
C THR A 199 -10.62 10.38 2.42
N SER A 200 -10.07 9.18 2.61
CA SER A 200 -8.86 8.72 1.89
C SER A 200 -9.10 7.38 1.21
N GLY A 201 -8.62 7.24 -0.03
CA GLY A 201 -8.56 5.94 -0.70
C GLY A 201 -7.36 5.10 -0.26
N VAL A 202 -7.19 3.93 -0.85
CA VAL A 202 -5.95 3.15 -0.80
C VAL A 202 -5.30 3.19 -2.17
N TRP A 203 -4.01 3.47 -2.19
CA TRP A 203 -3.18 3.43 -3.38
C TRP A 203 -2.11 2.37 -3.19
N ILE A 204 -1.97 1.51 -4.18
CA ILE A 204 -0.94 0.47 -4.22
C ILE A 204 -0.22 0.59 -5.55
N GLY A 205 1.10 0.74 -5.51
CA GLY A 205 1.89 0.80 -6.72
C GLY A 205 3.35 0.46 -6.49
N THR A 206 4.10 0.37 -7.58
CA THR A 206 5.56 0.31 -7.50
C THR A 206 6.17 1.45 -8.28
N LYS A 207 6.98 2.23 -7.61
CA LYS A 207 7.87 3.23 -8.19
C LYS A 207 9.16 2.53 -8.64
N LYS A 208 9.86 3.12 -9.60
CA LYS A 208 11.25 2.79 -9.89
C LYS A 208 12.10 4.01 -9.58
N GLN A 209 13.08 3.82 -8.69
CA GLN A 209 13.96 4.89 -8.24
C GLN A 209 14.81 5.37 -9.42
N SER A 210 14.61 6.63 -9.83
CA SER A 210 15.36 7.31 -10.87
C SER A 210 16.69 7.87 -10.38
N ASP A 211 16.80 8.19 -9.09
CA ASP A 211 17.78 9.19 -8.62
C ASP A 211 19.10 8.65 -8.07
N PHE A 212 19.38 7.34 -8.14
CA PHE A 212 20.56 6.78 -7.49
C PHE A 212 21.22 5.58 -8.20
N ILE A 213 21.22 5.57 -9.55
CA ILE A 213 22.17 4.75 -10.34
C ILE A 213 23.36 5.64 -10.70
#